data_AF-A0A2R5LLH0-F1
#
_entry.id   AF-A0A2R5LLH0-F1
#
_cell.length_a   1.000
_cell.length_b   1.000
_cell.length_c   1.000
_cell.angle_alpha   90.00
_cell.angle_beta   90.00
_cell.angle_gamma   90.00
#
_symmetry.space_group_name_H-M   'P 1'
#
loop_
_entity.id
_entity.type
_entity.pdbx_description
1 polymer ?
#
loop_
_entity_poly.entity_id
_entity_poly.type
_entity_poly.pdbx_seq_one_letter_code
_entity_poly.pdbx_strand_id
1 'polypeptide(L)'
;KLREISTAHIVQHPWLLAEQSVERKLHLIGESTSWRPTEESLAVLALPETLVAHVARRLGPKPWKHVAERAQFLSEELAVSYGEVLSLFRRHLCLLTQDTGRLKRVLSLLREGQVPPDAILRDLWVFRHNETLMESRLKRALKVGLLPVRPWMLRCPEETFEAHLRRWEARADVLWPHADTITYLAERLDCSRSHVRFLAQKNPRLLTINAPKLQQLLDFLFANGYGPVQVSLFPRVLSCSLERLHRRIALLKDYGIQQPPLHMMAATEKEFERACRRIMRVPKC
;
A
#
# COMPACT_ATOMS: atom_id res chain seq x y z
N LYS A 1 41.49 6.55 -20.94
CA LYS A 1 40.46 5.99 -21.87
C LYS A 1 39.13 6.78 -21.90
N LEU A 2 39.04 7.91 -21.20
CA LEU A 2 37.85 8.79 -21.21
C LEU A 2 37.70 9.63 -22.50
N ARG A 3 38.61 9.50 -23.47
CA ARG A 3 38.63 10.31 -24.72
C ARG A 3 37.53 9.94 -25.72
N GLU A 4 36.90 8.77 -25.57
CA GLU A 4 35.78 8.32 -26.42
C GLU A 4 34.40 8.65 -25.81
N ILE A 5 34.36 9.31 -24.64
CA ILE A 5 33.11 9.72 -24.01
C ILE A 5 32.62 11.00 -24.69
N SER A 6 31.46 10.92 -25.36
CA SER A 6 30.83 12.07 -25.98
C SER A 6 30.43 13.13 -24.94
N THR A 7 30.35 14.39 -25.37
CA THR A 7 29.84 15.49 -24.54
C THR A 7 28.43 15.23 -24.02
N ALA A 8 27.59 14.55 -24.81
CA ALA A 8 26.25 14.12 -24.38
C ALA A 8 26.29 13.15 -23.20
N HIS A 9 27.19 12.16 -23.21
CA HIS A 9 27.34 11.23 -22.07
C HIS A 9 27.84 11.94 -20.81
N ILE A 10 28.73 12.94 -20.94
CA ILE A 10 29.20 13.72 -19.78
C ILE A 10 28.07 14.54 -19.16
N VAL A 11 27.20 15.14 -19.99
CA VAL A 11 26.04 15.91 -19.52
C VAL A 11 25.05 15.00 -18.79
N GLN A 12 24.80 13.79 -19.31
CA GLN A 12 23.86 12.83 -18.72
C GLN A 12 24.44 12.10 -17.49
N HIS A 13 25.77 11.93 -17.44
CA HIS A 13 26.48 11.22 -16.37
C HIS A 13 27.65 12.04 -15.80
N PRO A 14 27.40 13.19 -15.12
CA PRO A 14 28.48 14.08 -14.66
C PRO A 14 29.47 13.44 -13.68
N TRP A 15 29.02 12.38 -12.98
CA TRP A 15 29.85 11.62 -12.03
C TRP A 15 31.10 11.00 -12.67
N LEU A 16 31.09 10.77 -13.99
CA LEU A 16 32.23 10.26 -14.75
C LEU A 16 33.48 11.15 -14.60
N LEU A 17 33.31 12.46 -14.45
CA LEU A 17 34.42 13.41 -14.30
C LEU A 17 35.10 13.33 -12.93
N ALA A 18 34.35 12.91 -11.91
CA ALA A 18 34.84 12.78 -10.54
C ALA A 18 35.38 11.38 -10.22
N GLU A 19 35.10 10.39 -11.07
CA GLU A 19 35.42 8.98 -10.81
C GLU A 19 36.87 8.65 -11.19
N GLN A 20 37.69 8.35 -10.18
CA GLN A 20 39.10 7.99 -10.34
C GLN A 20 39.32 6.47 -10.52
N SER A 21 38.29 5.66 -10.26
CA SER A 21 38.40 4.19 -10.26
C SER A 21 37.87 3.51 -11.54
N VAL A 22 37.48 4.27 -12.59
CA VAL A 22 36.90 3.72 -13.82
C VAL A 22 37.79 2.62 -14.42
N GLU A 23 39.10 2.84 -14.51
CA GLU A 23 40.02 1.85 -15.10
C GLU A 23 40.14 0.57 -14.28
N ARG A 24 40.12 0.69 -12.94
CA ARG A 24 40.10 -0.47 -12.03
C ARG A 24 38.80 -1.25 -12.16
N LYS A 25 37.65 -0.56 -12.20
CA LYS A 25 36.32 -1.15 -12.39
C LYS A 25 36.20 -1.88 -13.73
N LEU A 26 36.73 -1.30 -14.80
CA LEU A 26 36.81 -1.91 -16.13
C LEU A 26 37.67 -3.18 -16.12
N HIS A 27 38.81 -3.14 -15.43
CA HIS A 27 39.64 -4.33 -15.24
C HIS A 27 38.91 -5.44 -14.47
N LEU A 28 38.15 -5.10 -13.42
CA LEU A 28 37.35 -6.07 -12.65
C LEU A 28 36.31 -6.80 -13.51
N ILE A 29 35.76 -6.14 -14.52
CA ILE A 29 34.78 -6.70 -15.45
C ILE A 29 35.43 -7.37 -16.68
N GLY A 30 36.76 -7.46 -16.70
CA GLY A 30 37.50 -8.14 -17.78
C GLY A 30 37.53 -7.34 -19.08
N GLU A 31 37.45 -6.01 -19.00
CA GLU A 31 37.47 -5.14 -20.17
C GLU A 31 38.53 -4.05 -20.04
N SER A 32 39.75 -4.35 -20.47
CA SER A 32 40.88 -3.43 -20.27
C SER A 32 41.25 -2.61 -21.50
N THR A 33 40.92 -2.99 -22.74
CA THR A 33 41.52 -2.34 -23.93
C THR A 33 40.56 -1.85 -25.02
N SER A 34 39.30 -2.29 -25.05
CA SER A 34 38.35 -1.97 -26.14
C SER A 34 37.00 -1.40 -25.67
N TRP A 35 36.92 -0.90 -24.43
CA TRP A 35 35.65 -0.43 -23.87
C TRP A 35 35.15 0.83 -24.57
N ARG A 36 33.89 0.77 -25.04
CA ARG A 36 33.12 1.93 -25.48
C ARG A 36 31.96 2.20 -24.51
N PRO A 37 31.72 3.45 -24.12
CA PRO A 37 30.64 3.77 -23.18
C PRO A 37 29.27 3.50 -23.83
N THR A 38 28.53 2.57 -23.24
CA THR A 38 27.09 2.36 -23.44
C THR A 38 26.32 2.62 -22.16
N GLU A 39 25.03 2.89 -22.22
CA GLU A 39 24.19 3.12 -21.03
C GLU A 39 24.27 1.98 -20.01
N GLU A 40 24.38 0.74 -20.47
CA GLU A 40 24.52 -0.45 -19.61
C GLU A 40 25.87 -0.45 -18.90
N SER A 41 26.94 -0.17 -19.64
CA SER A 41 28.29 -0.11 -19.07
C SER A 41 28.40 1.04 -18.07
N LEU A 42 27.79 2.19 -18.37
CA LEU A 42 27.76 3.34 -17.48
C LEU A 42 26.93 3.06 -16.23
N ALA A 43 25.78 2.38 -16.35
CA ALA A 43 24.94 1.99 -15.21
C ALA A 43 25.69 1.08 -14.23
N VAL A 44 26.50 0.15 -14.72
CA VAL A 44 27.32 -0.74 -13.88
C VAL A 44 28.54 -0.01 -13.32
N LEU A 45 29.25 0.79 -14.12
CA LEU A 45 30.44 1.52 -13.66
C LEU A 45 30.11 2.62 -12.65
N ALA A 46 28.87 3.10 -12.62
CA ALA A 46 28.34 4.03 -11.63
C ALA A 46 28.20 3.41 -10.22
N LEU A 47 28.35 2.08 -10.10
CA LEU A 47 28.35 1.38 -8.81
C LEU A 47 29.71 1.55 -8.11
N PRO A 48 29.78 1.49 -6.76
CA PRO A 48 31.04 1.33 -6.03
C PRO A 48 31.87 0.15 -6.53
N GLU A 49 33.19 0.24 -6.45
CA GLU A 49 34.13 -0.80 -6.92
C GLU A 49 33.83 -2.19 -6.34
N THR A 50 33.44 -2.26 -5.06
CA THR A 50 33.02 -3.50 -4.38
C THR A 50 31.78 -4.14 -5.03
N LEU A 51 30.82 -3.34 -5.47
CA LEU A 51 29.61 -3.81 -6.14
C LEU A 51 29.89 -4.17 -7.60
N VAL A 52 30.80 -3.47 -8.27
CA VAL A 52 31.31 -3.84 -9.61
C VAL A 52 31.98 -5.22 -9.55
N ALA A 53 32.85 -5.46 -8.58
CA ALA A 53 33.46 -6.78 -8.36
C ALA A 53 32.41 -7.86 -8.09
N HIS A 54 31.36 -7.52 -7.32
CA HIS A 54 30.24 -8.43 -7.10
C HIS A 54 29.49 -8.77 -8.40
N VAL A 55 29.24 -7.77 -9.27
CA VAL A 55 28.60 -7.98 -10.58
C VAL A 55 29.48 -8.88 -11.45
N ALA A 56 30.78 -8.59 -11.55
CA ALA A 56 31.73 -9.41 -12.33
C ALA A 56 31.73 -10.87 -11.88
N ARG A 57 31.74 -11.12 -10.55
CA ARG A 57 31.68 -12.46 -9.99
C ARG A 57 30.36 -13.20 -10.30
N ARG A 58 29.24 -12.48 -10.41
CA ARG A 58 27.91 -13.07 -10.60
C ARG A 58 27.53 -13.26 -12.07
N LEU A 59 27.91 -12.31 -12.92
CA LEU A 59 27.51 -12.26 -14.33
C LEU A 59 28.66 -12.62 -15.28
N GLY A 60 29.89 -12.71 -14.77
CA GLY A 60 31.08 -12.94 -15.60
C GLY A 60 31.62 -11.65 -16.24
N PRO A 61 32.64 -11.78 -17.10
CA PRO A 61 33.23 -10.64 -17.80
C PRO A 61 32.26 -10.04 -18.82
N LYS A 62 32.37 -8.73 -19.06
CA LYS A 62 31.56 -7.97 -20.05
C LYS A 62 30.04 -8.24 -19.94
N PRO A 63 29.39 -7.92 -18.82
CA PRO A 63 27.99 -8.25 -18.55
C PRO A 63 26.99 -7.38 -19.35
N TRP A 64 27.43 -6.54 -20.29
CA TRP A 64 26.60 -5.52 -20.94
C TRP A 64 25.39 -6.10 -21.66
N LYS A 65 25.58 -7.21 -22.39
CA LYS A 65 24.47 -7.90 -23.06
C LYS A 65 23.43 -8.39 -22.06
N HIS A 66 23.88 -8.96 -20.94
CA HIS A 66 22.99 -9.39 -19.87
C HIS A 66 22.24 -8.21 -19.23
N VAL A 67 22.94 -7.10 -18.97
CA VAL A 67 22.35 -5.87 -18.43
C VAL A 67 21.28 -5.35 -19.39
N ALA A 68 21.55 -5.32 -20.70
CA ALA A 68 20.63 -4.85 -21.72
C ALA A 68 19.36 -5.71 -21.81
N GLU A 69 19.53 -7.02 -21.99
CA GLU A 69 18.41 -7.98 -22.07
C GLU A 69 17.54 -7.91 -20.81
N ARG A 70 18.17 -7.77 -19.66
CA ARG A 70 17.46 -7.67 -18.38
C ARG A 70 16.77 -6.34 -18.19
N ALA A 71 17.39 -5.24 -18.61
CA ALA A 71 16.80 -3.92 -18.55
C ALA A 71 15.56 -3.84 -19.46
N GLN A 72 15.66 -4.38 -20.67
CA GLN A 72 14.54 -4.48 -21.61
C GLN A 72 13.40 -5.31 -21.03
N PHE A 73 13.70 -6.52 -20.52
CA PHE A 73 12.70 -7.40 -19.92
C PHE A 73 11.95 -6.71 -18.76
N LEU A 74 12.66 -6.06 -17.83
CA LEU A 74 12.03 -5.38 -16.70
C LEU A 74 11.29 -4.10 -17.11
N SER A 75 11.73 -3.43 -18.17
CA SER A 75 11.06 -2.24 -18.72
C SER A 75 9.68 -2.61 -19.24
N GLU A 76 9.57 -3.71 -19.97
CA GLU A 76 8.31 -4.26 -20.47
C GLU A 76 7.42 -4.76 -19.33
N GLU A 77 7.97 -5.55 -18.41
CA GLU A 77 7.22 -6.18 -17.31
C GLU A 77 6.70 -5.19 -16.26
N LEU A 78 7.46 -4.13 -15.98
CA LEU A 78 7.09 -3.13 -14.98
C LEU A 78 6.51 -1.85 -15.60
N ALA A 79 6.37 -1.79 -16.93
CA ALA A 79 5.89 -0.63 -17.67
C ALA A 79 6.63 0.68 -17.30
N VAL A 80 7.96 0.61 -17.20
CA VAL A 80 8.85 1.74 -16.93
C VAL A 80 9.85 1.91 -18.06
N SER A 81 10.44 3.10 -18.19
CA SER A 81 11.42 3.34 -19.25
C SER A 81 12.71 2.54 -19.03
N TYR A 82 13.39 2.24 -20.13
CA TYR A 82 14.68 1.54 -20.11
C TYR A 82 15.71 2.21 -19.18
N GLY A 83 15.84 3.54 -19.26
CA GLY A 83 16.74 4.31 -18.42
C GLY A 83 16.38 4.26 -16.93
N GLU A 84 15.08 4.24 -16.59
CA GLU A 84 14.64 4.05 -15.21
C GLU A 84 15.06 2.69 -14.68
N VAL A 85 14.97 1.60 -15.46
CA VAL A 85 15.44 0.28 -15.02
C VAL A 85 16.94 0.27 -14.75
N LEU A 86 17.74 0.89 -15.61
CA LEU A 86 19.18 1.04 -15.39
C LEU A 86 19.46 1.80 -14.09
N SER A 87 18.67 2.83 -13.78
CA SER A 87 18.75 3.53 -12.50
C SER A 87 18.35 2.64 -11.30
N LEU A 88 17.37 1.75 -11.48
CA LEU A 88 16.93 0.81 -10.44
C LEU A 88 18.03 -0.19 -10.09
N PHE A 89 18.84 -0.65 -11.06
CA PHE A 89 19.97 -1.54 -10.77
C PHE A 89 20.98 -0.95 -9.79
N ARG A 90 21.18 0.38 -9.83
CA ARG A 90 22.07 1.08 -8.90
C ARG A 90 21.55 1.06 -7.46
N ARG A 91 20.24 1.18 -7.30
CA ARG A 91 19.58 1.21 -5.99
C ARG A 91 19.28 -0.20 -5.45
N HIS A 92 19.01 -1.13 -6.34
CA HIS A 92 18.55 -2.47 -6.05
C HIS A 92 19.30 -3.51 -6.89
N LEU A 93 20.59 -3.69 -6.57
CA LEU A 93 21.51 -4.56 -7.30
C LEU A 93 21.01 -6.00 -7.49
N CYS A 94 20.12 -6.49 -6.62
CA CYS A 94 19.52 -7.81 -6.77
C CYS A 94 18.73 -7.95 -8.07
N LEU A 95 18.10 -6.88 -8.56
CA LEU A 95 17.41 -6.92 -9.85
C LEU A 95 18.38 -7.27 -10.96
N LEU A 96 19.62 -6.76 -10.91
CA LEU A 96 20.65 -7.04 -11.90
C LEU A 96 21.30 -8.43 -11.72
N THR A 97 21.65 -8.84 -10.50
CA THR A 97 22.57 -9.98 -10.28
C THR A 97 21.90 -11.30 -9.88
N GLN A 98 20.58 -11.28 -9.67
CA GLN A 98 19.81 -12.46 -9.31
C GLN A 98 19.59 -13.39 -10.51
N ASP A 99 19.31 -14.66 -10.26
CA ASP A 99 18.92 -15.61 -11.30
C ASP A 99 17.71 -15.11 -12.11
N THR A 100 17.79 -15.19 -13.45
CA THR A 100 16.72 -14.76 -14.36
C THR A 100 15.45 -15.59 -14.16
N GLY A 101 15.59 -16.90 -13.91
CA GLY A 101 14.46 -17.78 -13.66
C GLY A 101 13.68 -17.37 -12.42
N ARG A 102 14.40 -17.09 -11.32
CA ARG A 102 13.83 -16.58 -10.08
C ARG A 102 13.11 -15.25 -10.27
N LEU A 103 13.71 -14.31 -11.01
CA LEU A 103 13.09 -13.02 -11.30
C LEU A 103 11.74 -13.20 -12.02
N LYS A 104 11.71 -14.06 -13.05
CA LYS A 104 10.49 -14.40 -13.81
C LYS A 104 9.42 -15.05 -12.94
N ARG A 105 9.80 -16.00 -12.07
CA ARG A 105 8.84 -16.65 -11.16
C ARG A 105 8.23 -15.67 -10.16
N VAL A 106 9.04 -14.78 -9.57
CA VAL A 106 8.52 -13.74 -8.67
C VAL A 106 7.57 -12.79 -9.41
N LEU A 107 7.90 -12.38 -10.64
CA LEU A 107 7.00 -11.56 -11.46
C LEU A 107 5.68 -12.29 -11.79
N SER A 108 5.73 -13.60 -12.08
CA SER A 108 4.53 -14.42 -12.28
C SER A 108 3.64 -14.40 -11.05
N LEU A 109 4.19 -14.63 -9.85
CA LEU A 109 3.44 -14.58 -8.59
C LEU A 109 2.79 -13.21 -8.37
N LEU A 110 3.51 -12.13 -8.66
CA LEU A 110 2.97 -10.77 -8.54
C LEU A 110 1.85 -10.50 -9.56
N ARG A 111 1.98 -11.00 -10.78
CA ARG A 111 0.95 -10.89 -11.82
C ARG A 111 -0.30 -11.69 -11.47
N GLU A 112 -0.14 -12.92 -11.00
CA GLU A 112 -1.24 -13.78 -10.51
C GLU A 112 -2.00 -13.12 -9.35
N GLY A 113 -1.29 -12.44 -8.46
CA GLY A 113 -1.87 -11.62 -7.38
C GLY A 113 -2.45 -10.27 -7.83
N GLN A 114 -2.48 -9.99 -9.13
CA GLN A 114 -2.92 -8.72 -9.72
C GLN A 114 -2.22 -7.50 -9.10
N VAL A 115 -0.96 -7.64 -8.72
CA VAL A 115 -0.19 -6.55 -8.14
C VAL A 115 0.13 -5.53 -9.23
N PRO A 116 -0.27 -4.25 -9.09
CA PRO A 116 -0.03 -3.28 -10.13
C PRO A 116 1.46 -2.87 -10.19
N PRO A 117 2.01 -2.54 -11.37
CA PRO A 117 3.44 -2.27 -11.53
C PRO A 117 3.99 -1.17 -10.61
N ASP A 118 3.20 -0.12 -10.39
CA ASP A 118 3.55 0.98 -9.48
C ASP A 118 3.70 0.50 -8.02
N ALA A 119 2.92 -0.50 -7.59
CA ALA A 119 3.08 -1.11 -6.28
C ALA A 119 4.34 -1.98 -6.20
N ILE A 120 4.70 -2.70 -7.27
CA ILE A 120 5.94 -3.49 -7.35
C ILE A 120 7.16 -2.58 -7.23
N LEU A 121 7.18 -1.47 -7.97
CA LEU A 121 8.28 -0.50 -7.97
C LEU A 121 8.50 0.15 -6.59
N ARG A 122 7.43 0.30 -5.80
CA ARG A 122 7.52 0.80 -4.42
C ARG A 122 8.06 -0.24 -3.43
N ASP A 123 8.05 -1.53 -3.75
CA ASP A 123 8.51 -2.60 -2.87
C ASP A 123 9.35 -3.66 -3.62
N LEU A 124 10.47 -3.22 -4.20
CA LEU A 124 11.42 -4.09 -4.92
C LEU A 124 12.13 -5.11 -4.00
N TRP A 125 11.96 -5.00 -2.69
CA TRP A 125 12.48 -6.00 -1.75
C TRP A 125 11.75 -7.34 -1.87
N VAL A 126 10.55 -7.36 -2.44
CA VAL A 126 9.80 -8.60 -2.73
C VAL A 126 10.63 -9.57 -3.57
N PHE A 127 11.50 -9.07 -4.46
CA PHE A 127 12.39 -9.90 -5.27
C PHE A 127 13.46 -10.64 -4.47
N ARG A 128 13.73 -10.29 -3.21
CA ARG A 128 14.68 -10.98 -2.33
C ARG A 128 14.03 -11.99 -1.41
N HIS A 129 12.70 -12.07 -1.39
CA HIS A 129 11.99 -12.87 -0.42
C HIS A 129 11.76 -14.31 -0.85
N ASN A 130 11.38 -15.17 0.09
CA ASN A 130 11.24 -16.60 -0.14
C ASN A 130 10.06 -16.90 -1.08
N GLU A 131 10.33 -17.50 -2.24
CA GLU A 131 9.34 -17.82 -3.27
C GLU A 131 8.25 -18.77 -2.77
N THR A 132 8.60 -19.81 -2.00
CA THR A 132 7.62 -20.80 -1.53
C THR A 132 6.66 -20.19 -0.50
N LEU A 133 7.17 -19.30 0.35
CA LEU A 133 6.34 -18.54 1.28
C LEU A 133 5.40 -17.57 0.54
N MET A 134 5.93 -16.85 -0.45
CA MET A 134 5.13 -15.93 -1.27
C MET A 134 4.01 -16.66 -2.00
N GLU A 135 4.30 -17.82 -2.60
CA GLU A 135 3.33 -18.67 -3.29
C GLU A 135 2.25 -19.19 -2.33
N SER A 136 2.64 -19.70 -1.16
CA SER A 136 1.70 -20.17 -0.13
C SER A 136 0.73 -19.07 0.30
N ARG A 137 1.24 -17.85 0.52
CA ARG A 137 0.42 -16.70 0.89
C ARG A 137 -0.48 -16.22 -0.23
N LEU A 138 0.01 -16.21 -1.46
CA LEU A 138 -0.80 -15.88 -2.63
C LEU A 138 -1.99 -16.84 -2.76
N LYS A 139 -1.76 -18.16 -2.66
CA LYS A 139 -2.83 -19.17 -2.70
C LYS A 139 -3.90 -18.91 -1.64
N ARG A 140 -3.49 -18.55 -0.42
CA ARG A 140 -4.41 -18.24 0.68
C ARG A 140 -5.18 -16.95 0.46
N ALA A 141 -4.55 -15.90 -0.08
CA ALA A 141 -5.23 -14.67 -0.44
C ALA A 141 -6.27 -14.90 -1.55
N LEU A 142 -5.93 -15.68 -2.57
CA LEU A 142 -6.85 -16.03 -3.66
C LEU A 142 -8.05 -16.84 -3.16
N LYS A 143 -7.85 -17.76 -2.21
CA LYS A 143 -8.93 -18.57 -1.61
C LYS A 143 -10.03 -17.72 -0.97
N VAL A 144 -9.67 -16.58 -0.39
CA VAL A 144 -10.62 -15.64 0.25
C VAL A 144 -11.04 -14.49 -0.69
N GLY A 145 -10.68 -14.57 -1.98
CA GLY A 145 -10.97 -13.53 -2.96
C GLY A 145 -10.26 -12.20 -2.72
N LEU A 146 -9.14 -12.18 -2.00
CA LEU A 146 -8.37 -10.96 -1.74
C LEU A 146 -7.53 -10.58 -2.96
N LEU A 147 -8.04 -9.65 -3.76
CA LEU A 147 -7.37 -9.07 -4.91
C LEU A 147 -7.65 -7.56 -5.00
N PRO A 148 -6.68 -6.75 -5.46
CA PRO A 148 -5.28 -7.10 -5.72
C PRO A 148 -4.48 -7.32 -4.43
N VAL A 149 -3.51 -8.24 -4.45
CA VAL A 149 -2.59 -8.47 -3.33
C VAL A 149 -1.58 -7.31 -3.25
N ARG A 150 -1.11 -6.99 -2.04
CA ARG A 150 -0.04 -5.99 -1.86
C ARG A 150 1.33 -6.67 -1.71
N PRO A 151 2.42 -6.15 -2.30
CA PRO A 151 3.74 -6.78 -2.22
C PRO A 151 4.20 -7.09 -0.79
N TRP A 152 3.96 -6.17 0.15
CA TRP A 152 4.34 -6.35 1.55
C TRP A 152 3.66 -7.57 2.21
N MET A 153 2.47 -7.96 1.75
CA MET A 153 1.73 -9.11 2.31
C MET A 153 2.46 -10.41 2.05
N LEU A 154 3.15 -10.51 0.90
CA LEU A 154 3.90 -11.69 0.52
C LEU A 154 5.18 -11.86 1.33
N ARG A 155 5.59 -10.84 2.11
CA ARG A 155 6.85 -10.83 2.88
C ARG A 155 6.76 -10.47 4.36
N CYS A 156 5.59 -10.08 4.85
CA CYS A 156 5.43 -9.67 6.25
C CYS A 156 5.52 -10.85 7.23
N PRO A 157 5.58 -10.63 8.55
CA PRO A 157 5.40 -11.70 9.53
C PRO A 157 4.03 -12.38 9.38
N GLU A 158 3.95 -13.65 9.75
CA GLU A 158 2.73 -14.46 9.57
C GLU A 158 1.51 -13.86 10.30
N GLU A 159 1.70 -13.41 11.54
CA GLU A 159 0.66 -12.75 12.33
C GLU A 159 0.09 -11.51 11.62
N THR A 160 0.94 -10.74 10.94
CA THR A 160 0.51 -9.55 10.19
C THR A 160 -0.31 -9.94 8.96
N PHE A 161 0.09 -11.03 8.28
CA PHE A 161 -0.63 -11.57 7.14
C PHE A 161 -2.02 -12.08 7.56
N GLU A 162 -2.08 -12.91 8.62
CA GLU A 162 -3.33 -13.45 9.17
C GLU A 162 -4.27 -12.34 9.65
N ALA A 163 -3.76 -11.37 10.40
CA ALA A 163 -4.57 -10.24 10.85
C ALA A 163 -5.10 -9.40 9.68
N HIS A 164 -4.43 -9.39 8.53
CA HIS A 164 -4.93 -8.74 7.33
C HIS A 164 -6.02 -9.58 6.64
N LEU A 165 -5.80 -10.88 6.49
CA LEU A 165 -6.81 -11.81 5.93
C LEU A 165 -8.11 -11.77 6.73
N ARG A 166 -8.05 -11.91 8.07
CA ARG A 166 -9.25 -11.85 8.93
C ARG A 166 -10.00 -10.52 8.78
N ARG A 167 -9.28 -9.41 8.66
CA ARG A 167 -9.89 -8.09 8.44
C ARG A 167 -10.54 -7.97 7.06
N TRP A 168 -9.97 -8.61 6.06
CA TRP A 168 -10.52 -8.68 4.72
C TRP A 168 -11.79 -9.53 4.69
N GLU A 169 -11.76 -10.75 5.24
CA GLU A 169 -12.91 -11.64 5.33
C GLU A 169 -14.06 -10.98 6.08
N ALA A 170 -13.81 -10.44 7.28
CA ALA A 170 -14.84 -9.73 8.04
C ALA A 170 -15.44 -8.57 7.23
N ARG A 171 -14.62 -7.83 6.48
CA ARG A 171 -15.10 -6.76 5.60
C ARG A 171 -15.95 -7.31 4.45
N ALA A 172 -15.54 -8.41 3.83
CA ALA A 172 -16.27 -9.05 2.74
C ALA A 172 -17.64 -9.56 3.22
N ASP A 173 -17.69 -10.19 4.40
CA ASP A 173 -18.93 -10.70 5.02
C ASP A 173 -19.94 -9.57 5.26
N VAL A 174 -19.48 -8.42 5.76
CA VAL A 174 -20.36 -7.25 5.98
C VAL A 174 -20.84 -6.62 4.68
N LEU A 175 -19.95 -6.54 3.70
CA LEU A 175 -20.28 -5.87 2.44
C LEU A 175 -21.14 -6.76 1.55
N TRP A 176 -21.09 -8.09 1.66
CA TRP A 176 -21.96 -8.96 0.89
C TRP A 176 -23.45 -8.71 1.26
N PRO A 177 -24.38 -8.50 0.29
CA PRO A 177 -24.25 -8.61 -1.17
C PRO A 177 -23.93 -7.30 -1.90
N HIS A 178 -23.67 -6.22 -1.17
CA HIS A 178 -23.38 -4.88 -1.70
C HIS A 178 -21.99 -4.80 -2.36
N ALA A 179 -21.90 -4.06 -3.46
CA ALA A 179 -20.65 -3.89 -4.20
C ALA A 179 -19.59 -3.06 -3.46
N ASP A 180 -20.02 -2.08 -2.67
CA ASP A 180 -19.13 -1.12 -2.01
C ASP A 180 -19.75 -0.58 -0.71
N THR A 181 -18.92 0.07 0.12
CA THR A 181 -19.36 0.68 1.39
C THR A 181 -20.41 1.78 1.19
N ILE A 182 -20.46 2.42 0.02
CA ILE A 182 -21.45 3.48 -0.27
C ILE A 182 -22.83 2.86 -0.46
N THR A 183 -22.89 1.74 -1.17
CA THR A 183 -24.09 0.96 -1.46
C THR A 183 -24.62 0.34 -0.17
N TYR A 184 -23.72 -0.27 0.61
CA TYR A 184 -24.05 -0.76 1.96
C TYR A 184 -24.66 0.34 2.83
N LEU A 185 -24.05 1.51 2.90
CA LEU A 185 -24.56 2.64 3.68
C LEU A 185 -25.88 3.19 3.14
N ALA A 186 -26.04 3.26 1.82
CA ALA A 186 -27.25 3.76 1.18
C ALA A 186 -28.47 2.92 1.58
N GLU A 187 -28.33 1.60 1.50
CA GLU A 187 -29.38 0.66 1.90
C GLU A 187 -29.62 0.69 3.42
N ARG A 188 -28.56 0.68 4.23
CA ARG A 188 -28.68 0.67 5.69
C ARG A 188 -29.22 1.97 6.29
N LEU A 189 -29.00 3.10 5.63
CA LEU A 189 -29.49 4.43 6.07
C LEU A 189 -30.78 4.86 5.36
N ASP A 190 -31.34 4.00 4.49
CA ASP A 190 -32.52 4.28 3.68
C ASP A 190 -32.40 5.60 2.88
N CYS A 191 -31.29 5.73 2.15
CA CYS A 191 -30.99 6.92 1.35
C CYS A 191 -30.30 6.59 0.03
N SER A 192 -30.24 7.56 -0.88
CA SER A 192 -29.62 7.34 -2.19
C SER A 192 -28.09 7.31 -2.10
N ARG A 193 -27.43 6.61 -3.04
CA ARG A 193 -25.95 6.60 -3.15
C ARG A 193 -25.36 8.00 -3.31
N SER A 194 -26.07 8.91 -4.00
CA SER A 194 -25.68 10.31 -4.14
C SER A 194 -25.72 11.05 -2.80
N HIS A 195 -26.71 10.75 -1.94
CA HIS A 195 -26.78 11.29 -0.60
C HIS A 195 -25.61 10.80 0.27
N VAL A 196 -25.27 9.51 0.24
CA VAL A 196 -24.10 8.99 0.97
C VAL A 196 -22.80 9.66 0.51
N ARG A 197 -22.64 9.90 -0.80
CA ARG A 197 -21.48 10.65 -1.33
C ARG A 197 -21.44 12.08 -0.79
N PHE A 198 -22.59 12.75 -0.69
CA PHE A 198 -22.69 14.07 -0.07
C PHE A 198 -22.31 14.02 1.42
N LEU A 199 -22.77 13.01 2.17
CA LEU A 199 -22.37 12.82 3.57
C LEU A 199 -20.86 12.57 3.72
N ALA A 200 -20.27 11.79 2.81
CA ALA A 200 -18.83 11.53 2.79
C ALA A 200 -18.01 12.79 2.44
N GLN A 201 -18.51 13.68 1.59
CA GLN A 201 -17.86 14.97 1.33
C GLN A 201 -17.87 15.86 2.58
N LYS A 202 -18.97 15.89 3.33
CA LYS A 202 -19.09 16.65 4.58
C LYS A 202 -18.34 16.00 5.75
N ASN A 203 -18.20 14.68 5.74
CA ASN A 203 -17.44 13.92 6.71
C ASN A 203 -16.51 12.91 6.01
N PRO A 204 -15.31 13.33 5.58
CA PRO A 204 -14.38 12.47 4.85
C PRO A 204 -13.98 11.19 5.59
N ARG A 205 -14.09 11.19 6.93
CA ARG A 205 -13.80 10.01 7.76
C ARG A 205 -14.84 8.90 7.62
N LEU A 206 -16.02 9.17 7.05
CA LEU A 206 -17.09 8.18 6.93
C LEU A 206 -16.64 6.96 6.10
N LEU A 207 -15.97 7.19 4.98
CA LEU A 207 -15.54 6.11 4.07
C LEU A 207 -14.20 5.47 4.46
N THR A 208 -13.50 6.04 5.45
CA THR A 208 -12.24 5.45 5.95
C THR A 208 -12.48 4.44 7.09
N ILE A 209 -13.69 4.41 7.65
CA ILE A 209 -14.07 3.44 8.69
C ILE A 209 -14.23 2.06 8.07
N ASN A 210 -13.70 1.03 8.73
CA ASN A 210 -13.83 -0.33 8.26
C ASN A 210 -15.29 -0.81 8.33
N ALA A 211 -15.76 -1.54 7.32
CA ALA A 211 -17.16 -1.97 7.21
C ALA A 211 -17.68 -2.73 8.44
N PRO A 212 -16.94 -3.68 9.05
CA PRO A 212 -17.39 -4.36 10.28
C PRO A 212 -17.63 -3.41 11.46
N LYS A 213 -16.80 -2.39 11.60
CA LYS A 213 -16.99 -1.37 12.65
C LYS A 213 -18.22 -0.53 12.37
N LEU A 214 -18.45 -0.20 11.09
CA LEU A 214 -19.62 0.56 10.66
C LEU A 214 -20.91 -0.22 10.91
N GLN A 215 -20.91 -1.53 10.63
CA GLN A 215 -22.02 -2.43 10.96
C GLN A 215 -22.31 -2.41 12.46
N GLN A 216 -21.29 -2.66 13.30
CA GLN A 216 -21.46 -2.65 14.76
C GLN A 216 -22.03 -1.32 15.28
N LEU A 217 -21.59 -0.19 14.71
CA LEU A 217 -22.11 1.13 15.08
C LEU A 217 -23.57 1.30 14.67
N LEU A 218 -23.94 0.91 13.45
CA LEU A 218 -25.31 1.01 12.96
C LEU A 218 -26.25 0.10 13.75
N ASP A 219 -25.87 -1.17 13.95
CA ASP A 219 -26.65 -2.13 14.73
C ASP A 219 -26.84 -1.64 16.17
N PHE A 220 -25.78 -1.10 16.79
CA PHE A 220 -25.88 -0.51 18.12
C PHE A 220 -26.84 0.68 18.17
N LEU A 221 -26.77 1.60 17.19
CA LEU A 221 -27.68 2.75 17.15
C LEU A 221 -29.14 2.30 16.92
N PHE A 222 -29.38 1.37 15.99
CA PHE A 222 -30.71 0.87 15.71
C PHE A 222 -31.30 0.10 16.90
N ALA A 223 -30.49 -0.69 17.62
CA ALA A 223 -30.90 -1.35 18.86
C ALA A 223 -31.24 -0.38 19.99
N ASN A 224 -30.69 0.85 19.97
CA ASN A 224 -31.06 1.94 20.88
C ASN A 224 -32.22 2.80 20.34
N GLY A 225 -32.87 2.36 19.25
CA GLY A 225 -34.09 2.94 18.70
C GLY A 225 -33.89 4.15 17.79
N TYR A 226 -32.66 4.43 17.37
CA TYR A 226 -32.42 5.46 16.34
C TYR A 226 -32.85 4.96 14.96
N GLY A 227 -33.55 5.80 14.20
CA GLY A 227 -33.96 5.47 12.84
C GLY A 227 -32.85 5.68 11.79
N PRO A 228 -32.91 5.00 10.63
CA PRO A 228 -31.95 5.18 9.53
C PRO A 228 -31.79 6.64 9.10
N VAL A 229 -32.91 7.33 8.87
CA VAL A 229 -32.96 8.75 8.48
C VAL A 229 -32.38 9.65 9.59
N GLN A 230 -32.60 9.30 10.86
CA GLN A 230 -32.05 10.08 11.97
C GLN A 230 -30.53 9.99 12.01
N VAL A 231 -29.98 8.80 11.76
CA VAL A 231 -28.52 8.59 11.69
C VAL A 231 -27.92 9.29 10.46
N SER A 232 -28.63 9.29 9.32
CA SER A 232 -28.17 9.97 8.10
C SER A 232 -28.06 11.49 8.26
N LEU A 233 -28.95 12.10 9.07
CA LEU A 233 -28.88 13.52 9.43
C LEU A 233 -27.68 13.87 10.32
N PHE A 234 -27.15 12.90 11.09
CA PHE A 234 -26.04 13.11 12.02
C PHE A 234 -24.86 12.15 11.75
N PRO A 235 -24.26 12.17 10.54
CA PRO A 235 -23.27 11.17 10.10
C PRO A 235 -21.97 11.19 10.91
N ARG A 236 -21.71 12.27 11.66
CA ARG A 236 -20.55 12.36 12.58
C ARG A 236 -20.61 11.32 13.70
N VAL A 237 -21.79 10.85 14.09
CA VAL A 237 -21.93 9.82 15.12
C VAL A 237 -21.22 8.51 14.71
N LEU A 238 -21.23 8.19 13.41
CA LEU A 238 -20.58 7.01 12.85
C LEU A 238 -19.04 7.08 12.94
N SER A 239 -18.48 8.27 13.17
CA SER A 239 -17.04 8.45 13.37
C SER A 239 -16.59 8.26 14.83
N CYS A 240 -17.52 8.04 15.76
CA CYS A 240 -17.19 7.80 17.17
C CYS A 240 -16.72 6.36 17.42
N SER A 241 -16.07 6.12 18.56
CA SER A 241 -15.83 4.75 19.02
C SER A 241 -17.12 4.17 19.63
N LEU A 242 -17.31 2.86 19.46
CA LEU A 242 -18.47 2.15 20.00
C LEU A 242 -18.52 2.26 21.53
N GLU A 243 -17.36 2.14 22.20
CA GLU A 243 -17.20 2.34 23.65
C GLU A 243 -17.70 3.71 24.11
N ARG A 244 -17.37 4.79 23.37
CA ARG A 244 -17.84 6.13 23.69
C ARG A 244 -19.36 6.22 23.59
N LEU A 245 -19.94 5.65 22.54
CA LEU A 245 -21.40 5.67 22.37
C LEU A 245 -22.09 4.86 23.48
N HIS A 246 -21.58 3.67 23.81
CA HIS A 246 -22.05 2.85 24.92
C HIS A 246 -22.05 3.63 26.23
N ARG A 247 -20.91 4.20 26.62
CA ARG A 247 -20.77 4.96 27.87
C ARG A 247 -21.76 6.13 27.93
N ARG A 248 -21.88 6.89 26.85
CA ARG A 248 -22.72 8.10 26.81
C ARG A 248 -24.21 7.79 26.82
N ILE A 249 -24.64 6.75 26.10
CA ILE A 249 -26.04 6.32 26.10
C ILE A 249 -26.42 5.70 27.44
N ALA A 250 -25.58 4.81 28.01
CA ALA A 250 -25.82 4.21 29.32
C ALA A 250 -25.99 5.29 30.40
N LEU A 251 -25.06 6.25 30.45
CA LEU A 251 -25.14 7.37 31.38
C LEU A 251 -26.47 8.11 31.27
N LEU A 252 -26.93 8.46 30.07
CA LEU A 252 -28.16 9.23 29.90
C LEU A 252 -29.43 8.41 30.11
N LYS A 253 -29.38 7.09 29.86
CA LYS A 253 -30.46 6.17 30.22
C LYS A 253 -30.67 6.11 31.74
N ASP A 254 -29.59 6.17 32.53
CA ASP A 254 -29.67 6.22 33.99
C ASP A 254 -30.38 7.50 34.48
N TYR A 255 -30.32 8.58 33.70
CA TYR A 255 -31.08 9.84 33.94
C TYR A 255 -32.48 9.85 33.30
N GLY A 256 -32.97 8.71 32.82
CA GLY A 256 -34.31 8.57 32.24
C GLY A 256 -34.44 8.98 30.77
N ILE A 257 -33.33 9.33 30.09
CA ILE A 257 -33.35 9.68 28.67
C ILE A 257 -33.15 8.41 27.85
N GLN A 258 -34.25 7.89 27.32
CA GLN A 258 -34.24 6.65 26.52
C GLN A 258 -33.50 6.81 25.19
N GLN A 259 -33.60 7.98 24.55
CA GLN A 259 -32.97 8.28 23.27
C GLN A 259 -32.25 9.63 23.28
N PRO A 260 -30.97 9.67 23.66
CA PRO A 260 -30.17 10.89 23.61
C PRO A 260 -30.04 11.47 22.20
N PRO A 261 -29.96 12.79 22.01
CA PRO A 261 -29.79 13.36 20.68
C PRO A 261 -28.40 13.03 20.08
N LEU A 262 -28.38 12.56 18.82
CA LEU A 262 -27.15 12.08 18.16
C LEU A 262 -26.03 13.13 18.05
N HIS A 263 -26.38 14.42 17.89
CA HIS A 263 -25.39 15.50 17.86
C HIS A 263 -24.62 15.61 19.18
N MET A 264 -25.27 15.32 20.32
CA MET A 264 -24.63 15.27 21.63
C MET A 264 -23.73 14.04 21.77
N MET A 265 -24.12 12.90 21.18
CA MET A 265 -23.30 11.69 21.17
C MET A 265 -22.01 11.89 20.37
N ALA A 266 -22.08 12.65 19.28
CA ALA A 266 -20.94 12.99 18.44
C ALA A 266 -20.10 14.18 18.94
N ALA A 267 -20.52 14.87 20.01
CA ALA A 267 -19.86 16.05 20.53
C ALA A 267 -18.50 15.75 21.18
N THR A 268 -17.67 16.77 21.35
CA THR A 268 -16.42 16.63 22.13
C THR A 268 -16.73 16.31 23.59
N GLU A 269 -15.75 15.80 24.35
CA GLU A 269 -15.98 15.45 25.77
C GLU A 269 -16.43 16.66 26.59
N LYS A 270 -15.80 17.82 26.38
CA LYS A 270 -16.16 19.07 27.07
C LYS A 270 -17.59 19.53 26.76
N GLU A 271 -18.01 19.41 25.50
CA GLU A 271 -19.37 19.76 25.08
C GLU A 271 -20.40 18.77 25.64
N PHE A 272 -20.08 17.47 25.61
CA PHE A 272 -20.91 16.42 26.18
C PHE A 272 -21.14 16.64 27.67
N GLU A 273 -20.08 16.83 28.45
CA GLU A 273 -20.16 17.12 29.89
C GLU A 273 -20.95 18.41 30.18
N ARG A 274 -20.79 19.45 29.36
CA ARG A 274 -21.56 20.69 29.50
C ARG A 274 -23.05 20.45 29.24
N ALA A 275 -23.39 19.66 28.23
CA ALA A 275 -24.77 19.29 27.93
C ALA A 275 -25.36 18.41 29.05
N CYS A 276 -24.63 17.41 29.54
CA CYS A 276 -25.04 16.59 30.68
C CYS A 276 -25.29 17.45 31.94
N ARG A 277 -24.40 18.40 32.26
CA ARG A 277 -24.59 19.32 33.39
C ARG A 277 -25.86 20.16 33.29
N ARG A 278 -26.28 20.55 32.07
CA ARG A 278 -27.55 21.27 31.88
C ARG A 278 -28.75 20.36 32.13
N ILE A 279 -28.70 19.15 31.62
CA ILE A 279 -29.79 18.17 31.78
C ILE A 279 -29.93 17.75 33.25
N MET A 280 -28.82 17.48 33.94
CA MET A 280 -28.81 17.09 35.36
C MET A 280 -29.19 18.24 36.32
N ARG A 281 -29.22 19.50 35.85
CA ARG A 281 -29.63 20.66 36.65
C ARG A 281 -31.12 20.97 36.57
N VAL A 282 -31.88 20.34 35.67
CA VAL A 282 -33.34 20.51 35.62
C VAL A 282 -33.95 19.60 36.69
N PRO A 283 -34.63 20.13 37.72
CA PRO A 283 -35.31 19.31 38.72
C PRO A 283 -36.40 18.49 38.04
N LYS A 284 -36.61 17.25 38.49
CA LYS A 284 -37.77 16.44 38.10
C LYS A 284 -39.05 17.22 38.47
N CYS A 285 -39.83 17.62 37.47
CA CYS A 285 -41.23 18.01 37.65
C CYS A 285 -42.10 16.76 37.60
#